data_AF-A0A369VLR2-F1
#
_entry.id   AF-A0A369VLR2-F1
#
_cell.length_a   1.000
_cell.length_b   1.000
_cell.length_c   1.000
_cell.angle_alpha   90.00
_cell.angle_beta   90.00
_cell.angle_gamma   90.00
#
_symmetry.space_group_name_H-M   'P 1'
#
loop_
_entity.id
_entity.type
_entity.pdbx_description
1 polymer ?
#
loop_
_entity_poly.entity_id
_entity_poly.type
_entity_poly.pdbx_seq_one_letter_code
_entity_poly.pdbx_strand_id
1 'polypeptide(L)'
;MAPTLPHCVSSLPPKGAQPAFGRPGDGLMAPTLPHCVSLGLSPRKSGRARGVRGFTLIELLVGISIMALMAVLGWRGLDGMARAQETTRQRADELLLVQAALGQWGADLDALLAVPNTTPLDWDGQVLRMTRRSSAVPDEGALVVAWTRRDVQGAGHWLRWQSAPVRTRADWQQAWQQAALWARNPGEAERRREVVLLPLDNWQLFYYRGGAWSNPQSSGDATPGNAAALPDGVRLQISISPGQALAGQVTRDWVNPLLGGGKS
;
A
#
# COMPACT_ATOMS: atom_id res chain seq x y z
N MET A 1 33.69 20.28 19.19
CA MET A 1 33.83 20.74 17.79
C MET A 1 35.15 20.21 17.23
N ALA A 2 35.08 19.15 16.42
CA ALA A 2 36.09 18.72 15.44
C ALA A 2 35.46 17.56 14.62
N PRO A 3 35.42 17.61 13.28
CA PRO A 3 34.80 16.59 12.44
C PRO A 3 35.84 15.53 12.00
N THR A 4 35.40 14.29 11.75
CA THR A 4 36.24 13.25 11.13
C THR A 4 35.42 12.44 10.14
N LEU A 5 35.94 12.33 8.90
CA LEU A 5 35.30 11.78 7.70
C LEU A 5 35.28 10.23 7.71
N PRO A 6 34.31 9.58 7.04
CA PRO A 6 34.30 8.13 6.87
C PRO A 6 35.14 7.64 5.68
N HIS A 7 35.93 6.59 5.92
CA HIS A 7 36.63 5.79 4.91
C HIS A 7 35.68 4.72 4.33
N CYS A 8 35.63 4.61 3.00
CA CYS A 8 34.95 3.52 2.28
C CYS A 8 35.97 2.42 1.94
N VAL A 9 35.65 1.18 2.30
CA VAL A 9 36.40 -0.03 1.90
C VAL A 9 35.44 -0.96 1.18
N SER A 10 35.70 -1.26 -0.09
CA SER A 10 34.98 -2.24 -0.90
C SER A 10 35.58 -3.63 -0.69
N SER A 11 34.73 -4.62 -0.37
CA SER A 11 35.09 -6.03 -0.28
C SER A 11 34.75 -6.77 -1.58
N LEU A 12 35.75 -7.48 -2.11
CA LEU A 12 35.65 -8.40 -3.24
C LEU A 12 35.10 -9.77 -2.78
N PRO A 13 34.31 -10.49 -3.60
CA PRO A 13 34.01 -11.90 -3.37
C PRO A 13 35.17 -12.83 -3.79
N PRO A 14 35.39 -13.97 -3.13
CA PRO A 14 36.50 -14.87 -3.43
C PRO A 14 36.24 -15.84 -4.60
N LYS A 15 37.32 -15.99 -5.40
CA LYS A 15 37.82 -17.11 -6.22
C LYS A 15 37.00 -18.43 -6.23
N GLY A 16 36.64 -18.87 -7.44
CA GLY A 16 36.78 -20.29 -7.83
C GLY A 16 35.57 -20.99 -8.43
N ALA A 17 35.20 -20.67 -9.68
CA ALA A 17 34.56 -21.64 -10.58
C ALA A 17 34.97 -21.33 -12.03
N GLN A 18 35.75 -22.23 -12.63
CA GLN A 18 36.10 -22.27 -14.06
C GLN A 18 35.26 -23.39 -14.75
N PRO A 19 35.55 -23.78 -16.01
CA PRO A 19 34.91 -23.26 -17.21
C PRO A 19 34.18 -24.38 -18.00
N ALA A 20 33.36 -24.02 -19.00
CA ALA A 20 32.85 -25.00 -19.96
C ALA A 20 33.21 -24.57 -21.39
N PHE A 21 34.03 -25.40 -22.02
CA PHE A 21 34.48 -25.34 -23.41
C PHE A 21 33.34 -25.67 -24.38
N GLY A 22 33.25 -24.91 -25.48
CA GLY A 22 32.45 -25.24 -26.64
C GLY A 22 32.91 -24.43 -27.87
N ARG A 23 33.39 -25.13 -28.89
CA ARG A 23 33.82 -24.68 -30.24
C ARG A 23 33.25 -25.72 -31.24
N PRO A 24 33.29 -25.54 -32.58
CA PRO A 24 33.40 -24.34 -33.44
C PRO A 24 32.38 -24.33 -34.62
N GLY A 25 32.50 -23.33 -35.50
CA GLY A 25 31.88 -23.23 -36.85
C GLY A 25 30.71 -22.25 -36.88
N ASP A 26 30.54 -21.33 -37.83
CA ASP A 26 31.29 -20.88 -39.02
C ASP A 26 30.68 -19.50 -39.38
N GLY A 27 31.42 -18.67 -40.12
CA GLY A 27 30.78 -17.68 -41.00
C GLY A 27 30.88 -16.19 -40.66
N LEU A 28 31.79 -15.55 -41.39
CA LEU A 28 31.68 -14.20 -42.00
C LEU A 28 31.92 -12.91 -41.18
N MET A 29 33.04 -12.28 -41.56
CA MET A 29 33.17 -10.89 -42.03
C MET A 29 33.16 -9.76 -40.98
N ALA A 30 34.36 -9.49 -40.45
CA ALA A 30 34.76 -8.18 -39.98
C ALA A 30 35.38 -7.37 -41.14
N PRO A 31 34.93 -6.13 -41.40
CA PRO A 31 35.69 -5.18 -42.18
C PRO A 31 36.60 -4.32 -41.27
N THR A 32 37.87 -4.32 -41.66
CA THR A 32 39.01 -3.56 -41.15
C THR A 32 38.82 -2.04 -41.18
N LEU A 33 39.36 -1.40 -40.15
CA LEU A 33 39.51 0.05 -39.99
C LEU A 33 40.22 0.70 -41.20
N PRO A 34 39.75 1.88 -41.69
CA PRO A 34 40.45 2.61 -42.73
C PRO A 34 41.65 3.40 -42.21
N HIS A 35 42.69 3.38 -43.03
CA HIS A 35 43.91 4.17 -43.02
C HIS A 35 43.68 5.66 -42.76
N CYS A 36 44.38 6.25 -41.79
CA CYS A 36 44.54 7.70 -41.69
C CYS A 36 45.55 8.18 -42.76
N VAL A 37 45.08 8.95 -43.73
CA VAL A 37 45.88 9.70 -44.70
C VAL A 37 46.26 11.05 -44.09
N SER A 38 47.56 11.33 -44.02
CA SER A 38 48.09 12.63 -43.60
C SER A 38 47.98 13.63 -44.75
N LEU A 39 46.99 14.51 -44.70
CA LEU A 39 46.79 15.59 -45.67
C LEU A 39 47.56 16.84 -45.22
N GLY A 40 48.60 17.16 -45.99
CA GLY A 40 49.43 18.36 -45.80
C GLY A 40 48.62 19.65 -45.91
N LEU A 41 48.68 20.44 -44.85
CA LEU A 41 48.15 21.80 -44.80
C LEU A 41 49.08 22.75 -45.57
N SER A 42 48.58 23.26 -46.70
CA SER A 42 49.17 24.40 -47.41
C SER A 42 48.63 25.71 -46.80
N PRO A 43 49.46 26.72 -46.51
CA PRO A 43 48.97 27.98 -45.97
C PRO A 43 48.56 28.91 -47.12
N ARG A 44 47.27 29.28 -47.18
CA ARG A 44 46.79 30.32 -48.09
C ARG A 44 46.04 31.45 -47.36
N LYS A 45 46.75 32.58 -47.33
CA LYS A 45 46.31 33.99 -47.43
C LYS A 45 45.17 34.47 -46.52
N SER A 46 45.60 35.29 -45.55
CA SER A 46 44.96 36.53 -45.04
C SER A 46 43.63 36.94 -45.68
N GLY A 47 42.54 36.49 -45.06
CA GLY A 47 41.24 37.16 -45.13
C GLY A 47 41.14 38.20 -44.01
N ARG A 48 40.89 39.46 -44.38
CA ARG A 48 40.65 40.64 -43.53
C ARG A 48 40.17 40.31 -42.12
N ALA A 49 40.86 40.87 -41.12
CA ALA A 49 40.32 41.02 -39.77
C ALA A 49 38.93 41.65 -39.86
N ARG A 50 37.87 40.83 -39.68
CA ARG A 50 36.55 41.36 -39.37
C ARG A 50 36.73 42.14 -38.09
N GLY A 51 36.51 43.45 -38.16
CA GLY A 51 36.53 44.31 -36.98
C GLY A 51 35.74 43.62 -35.88
N VAL A 52 36.41 43.39 -34.75
CA VAL A 52 35.75 43.03 -33.51
C VAL A 52 34.81 44.18 -33.24
N ARG A 53 33.53 44.01 -33.60
CA ARG A 53 32.49 44.96 -33.21
C ARG A 53 32.50 44.94 -31.70
N GLY A 54 32.74 46.11 -31.09
CA GLY A 54 32.65 46.26 -29.64
C GLY A 54 31.30 45.74 -29.19
N PHE A 55 31.32 44.83 -28.22
CA PHE A 55 30.13 44.23 -27.63
C PHE A 55 29.27 45.36 -27.07
N THR A 56 28.15 45.69 -27.73
CA THR A 56 27.32 46.78 -27.23
C THR A 56 26.66 46.34 -25.93
N LEU A 57 26.52 47.25 -24.97
CA LEU A 57 25.81 47.00 -23.71
C LEU A 57 24.44 46.35 -23.95
N ILE A 58 23.76 46.76 -25.04
CA ILE A 58 22.46 46.28 -25.47
C ILE A 58 22.51 44.79 -25.85
N GLU A 59 23.52 44.35 -26.59
CA GLU A 59 23.67 42.95 -27.02
C GLU A 59 23.90 42.02 -25.82
N LEU A 60 24.59 42.52 -24.78
CA LEU A 60 24.85 41.79 -23.54
C LEU A 60 23.59 41.71 -22.68
N LEU A 61 22.84 42.81 -22.62
CA LEU A 61 21.52 42.86 -21.97
C LEU A 61 20.52 41.90 -22.62
N VAL A 62 20.47 41.83 -23.95
CA VAL A 62 19.58 40.92 -24.68
C VAL A 62 20.02 39.46 -24.51
N GLY A 63 21.33 39.18 -24.61
CA GLY A 63 21.85 37.83 -24.41
C GLY A 63 21.56 37.30 -23.00
N ILE A 64 21.83 38.10 -21.96
CA ILE A 64 21.54 37.75 -20.57
C ILE A 64 20.03 37.61 -20.35
N SER A 65 19.19 38.46 -20.94
CA SER A 65 17.74 38.37 -20.74
C SER A 65 17.15 37.10 -21.37
N ILE A 66 17.59 36.69 -22.56
CA ILE A 66 17.17 35.43 -23.18
C ILE A 66 17.64 34.23 -22.35
N MET A 67 18.91 34.22 -21.95
CA MET A 67 19.46 33.14 -21.11
C MET A 67 18.74 33.05 -19.76
N ALA A 68 18.41 34.18 -19.13
CA ALA A 68 17.63 34.22 -17.90
C ALA A 68 16.22 33.66 -18.11
N LEU A 69 15.55 33.99 -19.22
CA LEU A 69 14.22 33.47 -19.54
C LEU A 69 14.23 31.96 -19.75
N MET A 70 15.22 31.45 -20.50
CA MET A 70 15.41 30.01 -20.73
C MET A 70 15.71 29.27 -19.43
N ALA A 71 16.54 29.84 -18.55
CA ALA A 71 16.83 29.27 -17.24
C ALA A 71 15.57 29.16 -16.36
N VAL A 72 14.74 30.22 -16.32
CA VAL A 72 13.48 30.22 -15.56
C VAL A 72 12.48 29.20 -16.12
N LEU A 73 12.34 29.10 -17.43
CA LEU A 73 11.45 28.13 -18.08
C LEU A 73 11.92 26.69 -17.84
N GLY A 74 13.23 26.43 -17.91
CA GLY A 74 13.83 25.12 -17.63
C GLY A 74 13.56 24.66 -16.20
N TRP A 75 13.76 25.53 -15.20
CA TRP A 75 13.48 25.20 -13.79
C TRP A 75 11.98 24.98 -13.53
N ARG A 76 11.11 25.80 -14.13
CA ARG A 76 9.65 25.63 -14.00
C ARG A 76 9.12 24.35 -14.62
N GLY A 77 9.71 23.87 -15.72
CA GLY A 77 9.36 22.59 -16.34
C GLY A 77 9.71 21.40 -15.45
N LEU A 78 10.92 21.40 -14.87
CA LEU A 78 11.37 20.36 -13.94
C LEU A 78 10.53 20.33 -12.65
N ASP A 79 10.23 21.50 -12.07
CA ASP A 79 9.35 21.62 -10.91
C ASP A 79 7.92 21.14 -11.20
N GLY A 80 7.43 21.35 -12.42
CA GLY A 80 6.13 20.84 -12.86
C GLY A 80 6.09 19.31 -12.85
N MET A 81 7.11 18.66 -13.41
CA MET A 81 7.22 17.20 -13.45
C MET A 81 7.43 16.59 -12.06
N ALA A 82 8.28 17.20 -11.23
CA ALA A 82 8.53 16.74 -9.87
C ALA A 82 7.24 16.74 -9.03
N ARG A 83 6.43 17.80 -9.12
CA ARG A 83 5.12 17.88 -8.46
C ARG A 83 4.12 16.85 -9.00
N ALA A 84 4.06 16.67 -10.32
CA ALA A 84 3.18 15.67 -10.92
C ALA A 84 3.54 14.24 -10.50
N GLN A 85 4.83 13.92 -10.40
CA GLN A 85 5.30 12.64 -9.89
C GLN A 85 4.91 12.44 -8.43
N GLU A 86 5.06 13.47 -7.60
CA GLU A 86 4.69 13.42 -6.18
C GLU A 86 3.19 13.17 -6.00
N THR A 87 2.33 13.90 -6.71
CA THR A 87 0.88 13.65 -6.68
C THR A 87 0.52 12.23 -7.15
N THR A 88 1.23 11.72 -8.16
CA THR A 88 0.99 10.36 -8.67
C THR A 88 1.41 9.30 -7.64
N ARG A 89 2.53 9.51 -6.94
CA ARG A 89 3.01 8.62 -5.86
C ARG A 89 2.03 8.60 -4.69
N GLN A 90 1.61 9.77 -4.22
CA GLN A 90 0.64 9.89 -3.12
C GLN A 90 -0.66 9.13 -3.44
N ARG A 91 -1.18 9.28 -4.67
CA ARG A 91 -2.37 8.54 -5.08
C ARG A 91 -2.15 7.02 -5.13
N ALA A 92 -0.97 6.57 -5.54
CA ALA A 92 -0.64 5.14 -5.53
C ALA A 92 -0.58 4.59 -4.10
N ASP A 93 0.03 5.32 -3.17
CA ASP A 93 0.13 4.94 -1.76
C ASP A 93 -1.25 4.87 -1.09
N GLU A 94 -2.14 5.83 -1.38
CA GLU A 94 -3.54 5.81 -0.92
C GLU A 94 -4.32 4.59 -1.45
N LEU A 95 -4.12 4.21 -2.72
CA LEU A 95 -4.73 3.00 -3.27
C LEU A 95 -4.18 1.73 -2.60
N LEU A 96 -2.88 1.68 -2.30
CA LEU A 96 -2.28 0.56 -1.57
C LEU A 96 -2.85 0.45 -0.16
N LEU A 97 -3.12 1.57 0.52
CA LEU A 97 -3.77 1.58 1.83
C LEU A 97 -5.19 0.99 1.75
N VAL A 98 -5.99 1.37 0.75
CA VAL A 98 -7.33 0.80 0.54
C VAL A 98 -7.25 -0.71 0.27
N GLN A 99 -6.34 -1.14 -0.61
CA GLN A 99 -6.15 -2.56 -0.89
C GLN A 99 -5.69 -3.33 0.34
N ALA A 100 -4.77 -2.78 1.13
CA ALA A 100 -4.30 -3.38 2.37
C ALA A 100 -5.42 -3.49 3.41
N ALA A 101 -6.25 -2.45 3.58
CA ALA A 101 -7.37 -2.47 4.52
C ALA A 101 -8.44 -3.51 4.13
N LEU A 102 -8.82 -3.56 2.84
CA LEU A 102 -9.75 -4.56 2.33
C LEU A 102 -9.18 -5.98 2.39
N GLY A 103 -7.88 -6.14 2.13
CA GLY A 103 -7.16 -7.39 2.27
C GLY A 103 -7.11 -7.86 3.72
N GLN A 104 -6.81 -6.95 4.65
CA GLN A 104 -6.79 -7.22 6.09
C GLN A 104 -8.18 -7.64 6.61
N TRP A 105 -9.25 -6.98 6.16
CA TRP A 105 -10.62 -7.35 6.50
C TRP A 105 -10.97 -8.76 5.99
N GLY A 106 -10.61 -9.08 4.75
CA GLY A 106 -10.76 -10.44 4.20
C GLY A 106 -9.96 -11.47 4.98
N ALA A 107 -8.70 -11.18 5.30
CA ALA A 107 -7.83 -12.08 6.04
C ALA A 107 -8.30 -12.33 7.49
N ASP A 108 -8.93 -11.34 8.14
CA ASP A 108 -9.57 -11.55 9.44
C ASP A 108 -10.75 -12.51 9.34
N LEU A 109 -11.56 -12.43 8.27
CA LEU A 109 -12.67 -13.36 8.00
C LEU A 109 -12.21 -14.76 7.60
N ASP A 110 -11.18 -14.87 6.74
CA ASP A 110 -10.58 -16.16 6.34
C ASP A 110 -10.01 -16.92 7.54
N ALA A 111 -9.58 -16.18 8.56
CA ALA A 111 -9.05 -16.72 9.80
C ALA A 111 -10.11 -17.01 10.86
N LEU A 112 -11.41 -16.90 10.55
CA LEU A 112 -12.49 -17.18 11.50
C LEU A 112 -12.34 -18.56 12.14
N LEU A 113 -12.50 -18.59 13.45
CA LEU A 113 -12.35 -19.79 14.27
C LEU A 113 -13.60 -20.01 15.11
N ALA A 114 -14.32 -21.10 14.84
CA ALA A 114 -15.41 -21.56 15.67
C ALA A 114 -14.85 -22.35 16.87
N VAL A 115 -14.71 -21.67 18.02
CA VAL A 115 -14.32 -22.30 19.29
C VAL A 115 -15.60 -22.66 20.07
N PRO A 116 -15.67 -23.86 20.70
CA PRO A 116 -16.81 -24.21 21.54
C PRO A 116 -17.07 -23.16 22.64
N ASN A 117 -18.35 -22.83 22.86
CA ASN A 117 -18.80 -21.86 23.85
C ASN A 117 -18.32 -20.40 23.64
N THR A 118 -17.89 -20.04 22.43
CA THR A 118 -17.63 -18.65 22.03
C THR A 118 -18.50 -18.26 20.84
N THR A 119 -18.53 -16.96 20.54
CA THR A 119 -19.16 -16.44 19.33
C THR A 119 -18.09 -16.22 18.26
N PRO A 120 -18.15 -16.92 17.11
CA PRO A 120 -17.14 -16.77 16.07
C PRO A 120 -17.25 -15.44 15.32
N LEU A 121 -18.46 -14.95 15.09
CA LEU A 121 -18.74 -13.71 14.37
C LEU A 121 -20.01 -13.06 14.92
N ASP A 122 -19.96 -11.75 15.18
CA ASP A 122 -21.07 -10.98 15.72
C ASP A 122 -21.07 -9.57 15.14
N TRP A 123 -22.26 -9.08 14.79
CA TRP A 123 -22.47 -7.73 14.31
C TRP A 123 -23.60 -7.09 15.11
N ASP A 124 -23.31 -5.99 15.81
CA ASP A 124 -24.31 -5.30 16.63
C ASP A 124 -24.89 -4.02 15.98
N GLY A 125 -24.53 -3.75 14.72
CA GLY A 125 -24.90 -2.52 14.01
C GLY A 125 -23.83 -1.44 14.05
N GLN A 126 -22.86 -1.53 14.95
CA GLN A 126 -21.78 -0.55 15.12
C GLN A 126 -20.39 -1.18 15.17
N VAL A 127 -20.27 -2.41 15.66
CA VAL A 127 -19.02 -3.17 15.74
C VAL A 127 -19.22 -4.55 15.14
N LEU A 128 -18.26 -4.94 14.30
CA LEU A 128 -18.11 -6.31 13.84
C LEU A 128 -17.05 -6.95 14.71
N ARG A 129 -17.42 -7.96 15.49
CA ARG A 129 -16.50 -8.72 16.34
C ARG A 129 -16.36 -10.12 15.82
N MET A 130 -15.15 -10.65 15.89
CA MET A 130 -14.86 -11.99 15.42
C MET A 130 -13.78 -12.65 16.26
N THR A 131 -13.90 -13.97 16.38
CA THR A 131 -12.87 -14.83 16.94
C THR A 131 -12.09 -15.46 15.79
N ARG A 132 -10.77 -15.23 15.75
CA ARG A 132 -9.90 -15.74 14.69
C ARG A 132 -8.72 -16.53 15.24
N ARG A 133 -8.17 -17.40 14.40
CA ARG A 133 -6.86 -18.02 14.63
C ARG A 133 -5.74 -16.98 14.57
N SER A 134 -4.76 -17.11 15.46
CA SER A 134 -3.50 -16.38 15.34
C SER A 134 -2.65 -16.97 14.21
N SER A 135 -1.87 -16.12 13.56
CA SER A 135 -0.84 -16.52 12.60
C SER A 135 0.57 -16.43 13.18
N ALA A 136 0.70 -16.11 14.48
CA ALA A 136 1.98 -16.06 15.17
C ALA A 136 2.62 -17.46 15.27
N VAL A 137 3.94 -17.51 15.25
CA VAL A 137 4.73 -18.73 15.47
C VAL A 137 5.69 -18.45 16.63
N PRO A 138 5.58 -19.17 17.76
CA PRO A 138 4.66 -20.28 18.05
C PRO A 138 3.18 -19.84 18.13
N ASP A 139 2.24 -20.78 18.08
CA ASP A 139 0.81 -20.48 18.26
C ASP A 139 0.56 -19.97 19.70
N GLU A 140 0.12 -18.72 19.79
CA GLU A 140 -0.07 -18.03 21.06
C GLU A 140 -1.50 -18.17 21.62
N GLY A 141 -2.45 -18.64 20.79
CA GLY A 141 -3.88 -18.73 21.12
C GLY A 141 -4.78 -18.00 20.11
N ALA A 142 -6.09 -18.03 20.34
CA ALA A 142 -7.04 -17.31 19.51
C ALA A 142 -6.95 -15.79 19.73
N LEU A 143 -7.48 -15.00 18.81
CA LEU A 143 -7.56 -13.55 18.92
C LEU A 143 -9.01 -13.11 18.77
N VAL A 144 -9.41 -12.08 19.54
CA VAL A 144 -10.63 -11.33 19.26
C VAL A 144 -10.24 -10.12 18.44
N VAL A 145 -10.83 -10.00 17.25
CA VAL A 145 -10.67 -8.85 16.37
C VAL A 145 -11.99 -8.12 16.28
N ALA A 146 -11.93 -6.79 16.23
CA ALA A 146 -13.07 -5.96 16.04
C ALA A 146 -12.82 -4.90 14.98
N TRP A 147 -13.86 -4.59 14.21
CA TRP A 147 -13.88 -3.52 13.24
C TRP A 147 -14.97 -2.54 13.63
N THR A 148 -14.73 -1.24 13.46
CA THR A 148 -15.76 -0.22 13.61
C THR A 148 -15.55 0.95 12.66
N ARG A 149 -16.61 1.69 12.37
CA ARG A 149 -16.50 3.06 11.86
C ARG A 149 -16.76 4.00 13.02
N ARG A 150 -15.80 4.84 13.37
CA ARG A 150 -15.95 5.83 14.45
C ARG A 150 -15.35 7.16 14.02
N ASP A 151 -15.91 8.24 14.53
CA ASP A 151 -15.32 9.56 14.32
C ASP A 151 -14.04 9.72 15.14
N VAL A 152 -12.97 10.11 14.46
CA VAL A 152 -11.66 10.44 15.04
C VAL A 152 -11.29 11.83 14.50
N GLN A 153 -11.10 12.81 15.40
CA GLN A 153 -10.77 14.19 15.03
C GLN A 153 -11.79 14.86 14.08
N GLY A 154 -13.07 14.50 14.17
CA GLY A 154 -14.15 15.11 13.39
C GLY A 154 -14.39 14.50 12.01
N ALA A 155 -13.69 13.43 11.66
CA ALA A 155 -13.93 12.64 10.45
C ALA A 155 -14.20 11.16 10.81
N GLY A 156 -15.06 10.49 10.05
CA GLY A 156 -15.31 9.07 10.21
C GLY A 156 -14.11 8.27 9.71
N HIS A 157 -13.58 7.37 10.54
CA HIS A 157 -12.50 6.47 10.16
C HIS A 157 -12.93 5.01 10.32
N TRP A 158 -12.46 4.18 9.40
CA TRP A 158 -12.48 2.74 9.59
C TRP A 158 -11.33 2.35 10.49
N LEU A 159 -11.67 1.61 11.54
CA LEU A 159 -10.74 1.24 12.58
C LEU A 159 -10.77 -0.27 12.75
N ARG A 160 -9.60 -0.82 13.09
CA ARG A 160 -9.43 -2.21 13.48
C ARG A 160 -8.86 -2.27 14.89
N TRP A 161 -9.33 -3.20 15.69
CA TRP A 161 -8.79 -3.52 17.01
C TRP A 161 -8.52 -5.00 17.13
N GLN A 162 -7.50 -5.35 17.91
CA GLN A 162 -7.19 -6.75 18.21
C GLN A 162 -6.84 -6.93 19.68
N SER A 163 -7.26 -8.03 20.27
CA SER A 163 -6.90 -8.40 21.64
C SER A 163 -5.47 -8.92 21.73
N ALA A 164 -4.98 -9.11 22.96
CA ALA A 164 -3.91 -10.07 23.20
C ALA A 164 -4.40 -11.51 22.91
N PRO A 165 -3.51 -12.49 22.69
CA PRO A 165 -3.89 -13.89 22.55
C PRO A 165 -4.72 -14.37 23.75
N VAL A 166 -5.85 -15.03 23.48
CA VAL A 166 -6.75 -15.59 24.48
C VAL A 166 -6.64 -17.11 24.49
N ARG A 167 -6.53 -17.69 25.68
CA ARG A 167 -6.39 -19.15 25.88
C ARG A 167 -7.53 -19.75 26.67
N THR A 168 -8.12 -18.98 27.58
CA THR A 168 -9.26 -19.40 28.37
C THR A 168 -10.54 -18.71 27.93
N ARG A 169 -11.68 -19.28 28.33
CA ARG A 169 -12.99 -18.65 28.11
C ARG A 169 -13.11 -17.30 28.83
N ALA A 170 -12.48 -17.16 30.00
CA ALA A 170 -12.48 -15.90 30.75
C ALA A 170 -11.73 -14.81 29.99
N ASP A 171 -10.55 -15.13 29.44
CA ASP A 171 -9.76 -14.20 28.61
C ASP A 171 -10.55 -13.76 27.38
N TRP A 172 -11.23 -14.72 26.72
CA TRP A 172 -12.07 -14.43 25.56
C TRP A 172 -13.23 -13.51 25.92
N GLN A 173 -13.96 -13.79 27.01
CA GLN A 173 -15.08 -12.94 27.45
C GLN A 173 -14.62 -11.51 27.74
N GLN A 174 -13.48 -11.35 28.41
CA GLN A 174 -12.88 -10.05 28.68
C GLN A 174 -12.50 -9.33 27.39
N ALA A 175 -11.79 -10.00 26.47
CA ALA A 175 -11.41 -9.43 25.18
C ALA A 175 -12.63 -9.02 24.34
N TRP A 176 -13.70 -9.83 24.37
CA TRP A 176 -14.95 -9.56 23.67
C TRP A 176 -15.69 -8.33 24.20
N GLN A 177 -15.64 -8.10 25.52
CA GLN A 177 -16.18 -6.90 26.16
C GLN A 177 -15.31 -5.67 25.87
N GLN A 178 -13.98 -5.81 25.91
CA GLN A 178 -13.04 -4.74 25.54
C GLN A 178 -13.27 -4.26 24.11
N ALA A 179 -13.47 -5.17 23.16
CA ALA A 179 -13.83 -4.83 21.79
C ALA A 179 -15.10 -3.98 21.68
N ALA A 180 -16.13 -4.28 22.47
CA ALA A 180 -17.38 -3.51 22.48
C ALA A 180 -17.20 -2.12 23.10
N LEU A 181 -16.45 -2.03 24.21
CA LEU A 181 -16.11 -0.76 24.86
C LEU A 181 -15.28 0.11 23.92
N TRP A 182 -14.26 -0.48 23.29
CA TRP A 182 -13.41 0.18 22.31
C TRP A 182 -14.21 0.83 21.19
N ALA A 183 -15.16 0.10 20.59
CA ALA A 183 -15.92 0.63 19.47
C ALA A 183 -16.75 1.87 19.81
N ARG A 184 -17.20 2.00 21.08
CA ARG A 184 -18.07 3.11 21.52
C ARG A 184 -17.30 4.25 22.15
N ASN A 185 -16.46 3.96 23.16
CA ASN A 185 -15.71 4.95 23.90
C ASN A 185 -14.40 4.34 24.43
N PRO A 186 -13.31 4.40 23.64
CA PRO A 186 -12.08 3.72 24.00
C PRO A 186 -11.27 4.50 25.03
N GLY A 187 -10.82 3.80 26.08
CA GLY A 187 -9.76 4.27 26.97
C GLY A 187 -8.39 4.20 26.31
N GLU A 188 -7.34 4.56 27.05
CA GLU A 188 -5.97 4.46 26.53
C GLU A 188 -5.55 3.01 26.25
N ALA A 189 -5.96 2.07 27.11
CA ALA A 189 -5.59 0.67 26.98
C ALA A 189 -6.14 0.06 25.69
N GLU A 190 -7.38 0.38 25.34
CA GLU A 190 -8.01 -0.08 24.11
C GLU A 190 -7.38 0.58 22.88
N ARG A 191 -7.10 1.89 22.93
CA ARG A 191 -6.45 2.62 21.84
C ARG A 191 -5.05 2.11 21.49
N ARG A 192 -4.30 1.57 22.47
CA ARG A 192 -2.98 0.97 22.19
C ARG A 192 -3.04 -0.23 21.25
N ARG A 193 -4.20 -0.86 21.08
CA ARG A 193 -4.41 -1.99 20.17
C ARG A 193 -5.29 -1.62 18.96
N GLU A 194 -5.57 -0.34 18.78
CA GLU A 194 -6.28 0.21 17.64
C GLU A 194 -5.32 0.47 16.49
N VAL A 195 -5.80 0.20 15.28
CA VAL A 195 -5.17 0.61 14.03
C VAL A 195 -6.20 1.45 13.27
N VAL A 196 -5.85 2.71 13.03
CA VAL A 196 -6.62 3.61 12.17
C VAL A 196 -6.27 3.29 10.72
N LEU A 197 -7.27 3.05 9.87
CA LEU A 197 -7.06 2.67 8.48
C LEU A 197 -7.30 3.84 7.55
N LEU A 198 -8.53 4.00 7.05
CA LEU A 198 -8.87 4.99 6.04
C LEU A 198 -10.17 5.72 6.38
N PRO A 199 -10.36 6.96 5.90
CA PRO A 199 -11.56 7.74 6.18
C PRO A 199 -12.77 7.17 5.43
N LEU A 200 -13.88 7.01 6.14
CA LEU A 200 -15.15 6.47 5.62
C LEU A 200 -16.33 7.35 6.02
N ASP A 201 -17.23 7.57 5.07
CA ASP A 201 -18.53 8.20 5.30
C ASP A 201 -19.57 7.18 5.75
N ASN A 202 -19.51 5.95 5.22
CA ASN A 202 -20.47 4.89 5.52
C ASN A 202 -19.80 3.52 5.60
N TRP A 203 -20.35 2.65 6.46
CA TRP A 203 -19.93 1.26 6.59
C TRP A 203 -21.13 0.38 6.94
N GLN A 204 -21.42 -0.60 6.09
CA GLN A 204 -22.54 -1.51 6.21
C GLN A 204 -22.10 -2.93 5.90
N LEU A 205 -22.79 -3.88 6.54
CA LEU A 205 -22.57 -5.30 6.35
C LEU A 205 -23.89 -6.00 6.01
N PHE A 206 -23.80 -7.02 5.15
CA PHE A 206 -24.89 -7.94 4.88
C PHE A 206 -24.39 -9.37 4.98
N TYR A 207 -25.25 -10.26 5.45
CA TYR A 207 -24.97 -11.69 5.52
C TYR A 207 -25.74 -12.42 4.43
N TYR A 208 -25.06 -13.35 3.77
CA TYR A 208 -25.70 -14.31 2.87
C TYR A 208 -26.03 -15.56 3.66
N ARG A 209 -27.32 -15.88 3.77
CA ARG A 209 -27.84 -17.05 4.48
C ARG A 209 -29.04 -17.59 3.72
N GLY A 210 -29.13 -18.91 3.56
CA GLY A 210 -30.32 -19.55 2.98
C GLY A 210 -30.65 -19.04 1.56
N GLY A 211 -29.65 -18.61 0.79
CA GLY A 211 -29.83 -18.14 -0.59
C GLY A 211 -30.10 -16.64 -0.76
N ALA A 212 -30.19 -15.85 0.32
CA ALA A 212 -30.51 -14.42 0.26
C ALA A 212 -29.53 -13.55 1.05
N TRP A 213 -29.36 -12.30 0.60
CA TRP A 213 -28.67 -11.26 1.35
C TRP A 213 -29.63 -10.61 2.34
N SER A 214 -29.28 -10.59 3.62
CA SER A 214 -30.05 -9.94 4.68
C SER A 214 -29.18 -9.08 5.58
N ASN A 215 -29.81 -8.18 6.34
CA ASN A 215 -29.10 -7.50 7.42
C ASN A 215 -28.67 -8.56 8.47
N PRO A 216 -27.45 -8.49 9.02
CA PRO A 216 -26.98 -9.44 10.02
C PRO A 216 -27.88 -9.56 11.27
N GLN A 217 -28.58 -8.49 11.63
CA GLN A 217 -29.47 -8.42 12.79
C GLN A 217 -30.90 -8.87 12.48
N SER A 218 -31.24 -9.06 11.21
CA SER A 218 -32.52 -9.67 10.86
C SER A 218 -32.55 -11.11 11.36
N SER A 219 -33.67 -11.51 11.95
CA SER A 219 -33.94 -12.86 12.48
C SER A 219 -33.94 -13.91 11.35
N GLY A 220 -32.77 -14.23 10.80
CA GLY A 220 -32.58 -15.38 9.93
C GLY A 220 -32.24 -16.58 10.81
N ASP A 221 -33.21 -17.48 11.01
CA ASP A 221 -33.09 -18.85 11.56
C ASP A 221 -31.95 -19.07 12.56
N ALA A 222 -31.85 -18.21 13.57
CA ALA A 222 -30.93 -18.40 14.69
C ALA A 222 -31.60 -19.31 15.72
N THR A 223 -31.48 -20.62 15.57
CA THR A 223 -31.92 -21.58 16.59
C THR A 223 -31.13 -21.36 17.88
N PRO A 224 -31.76 -21.07 19.03
CA PRO A 224 -31.06 -20.82 20.29
C PRO A 224 -30.25 -22.06 20.70
N GLY A 225 -28.93 -21.93 20.81
CA GLY A 225 -28.03 -23.02 21.19
C GLY A 225 -26.99 -23.38 20.14
N ASN A 226 -27.17 -22.94 18.89
CA ASN A 226 -26.08 -22.88 17.92
C ASN A 226 -25.45 -21.49 18.03
N ALA A 227 -24.13 -21.42 18.19
CA ALA A 227 -23.40 -20.18 17.91
C ALA A 227 -23.93 -19.62 16.59
N ALA A 228 -24.34 -18.34 16.56
CA ALA A 228 -24.99 -17.72 15.40
C ALA A 228 -24.34 -18.26 14.12
N ALA A 229 -25.10 -19.08 13.36
CA ALA A 229 -24.53 -19.89 12.30
C ALA A 229 -23.69 -18.98 11.40
N LEU A 230 -22.41 -19.33 11.25
CA LEU A 230 -21.46 -18.56 10.46
C LEU A 230 -22.11 -18.34 9.09
N PRO A 231 -22.27 -17.09 8.62
CA PRO A 231 -22.96 -16.85 7.38
C PRO A 231 -22.21 -17.50 6.21
N ASP A 232 -22.94 -17.82 5.15
CA ASP A 232 -22.37 -18.42 3.95
C ASP A 232 -21.49 -17.42 3.20
N GLY A 233 -21.79 -16.13 3.37
CA GLY A 233 -20.98 -15.02 2.88
C GLY A 233 -21.25 -13.73 3.64
N VAL A 234 -20.31 -12.80 3.54
CA VAL A 234 -20.39 -11.47 4.14
C VAL A 234 -20.11 -10.45 3.06
N ARG A 235 -21.03 -9.51 2.87
CA ARG A 235 -20.84 -8.35 1.99
C ARG A 235 -20.46 -7.15 2.82
N LEU A 236 -19.33 -6.57 2.50
CA LEU A 236 -18.87 -5.27 2.98
C LEU A 236 -19.27 -4.20 1.98
N GLN A 237 -19.97 -3.18 2.44
CA GLN A 237 -20.27 -1.98 1.66
C GLN A 237 -19.74 -0.77 2.43
N ILE A 238 -18.75 -0.08 1.85
CA ILE A 238 -18.12 1.11 2.44
C ILE A 238 -18.23 2.28 1.48
N SER A 239 -18.34 3.50 2.01
CA SER A 239 -18.21 4.73 1.24
C SER A 239 -16.95 5.45 1.69
N ILE A 240 -15.95 5.52 0.82
CA ILE A 240 -14.67 6.18 1.12
C ILE A 240 -14.85 7.68 0.95
N SER A 241 -14.41 8.44 1.97
CA SER A 241 -14.56 9.89 2.01
C SER A 241 -13.82 10.56 0.83
N PRO A 242 -14.32 11.70 0.32
CA PRO A 242 -13.64 12.47 -0.72
C PRO A 242 -12.23 12.91 -0.29
N GLY A 243 -11.35 13.12 -1.27
CA GLY A 243 -9.97 13.58 -1.03
C GLY A 243 -8.92 12.47 -0.98
N GLN A 244 -9.33 11.21 -1.08
CA GLN A 244 -8.48 10.05 -1.34
C GLN A 244 -8.38 9.76 -2.85
N ALA A 245 -7.39 8.97 -3.26
CA ALA A 245 -7.22 8.49 -4.63
C ALA A 245 -8.43 7.71 -5.16
N LEU A 246 -9.15 7.05 -4.26
CA LEU A 246 -10.42 6.38 -4.51
C LEU A 246 -11.49 6.99 -3.60
N ALA A 247 -12.55 7.53 -4.18
CA ALA A 247 -13.69 8.06 -3.45
C ALA A 247 -14.99 7.39 -3.93
N GLY A 248 -15.98 7.33 -3.05
CA GLY A 248 -17.28 6.74 -3.34
C GLY A 248 -17.43 5.32 -2.80
N GLN A 249 -18.41 4.60 -3.34
CA GLN A 249 -18.85 3.33 -2.78
C GLN A 249 -18.02 2.15 -3.29
N VAL A 250 -17.52 1.33 -2.37
CA VAL A 250 -16.85 0.06 -2.63
C VAL A 250 -17.68 -1.07 -2.01
N THR A 251 -17.93 -2.11 -2.79
CA THR A 251 -18.57 -3.35 -2.32
C THR A 251 -17.61 -4.50 -2.47
N ARG A 252 -17.45 -5.31 -1.41
CA ARG A 252 -16.63 -6.52 -1.40
C ARG A 252 -17.43 -7.66 -0.80
N ASP A 253 -17.53 -8.75 -1.55
CA ASP A 253 -18.17 -9.98 -1.08
C ASP A 253 -17.10 -10.98 -0.63
N TRP A 254 -17.31 -11.57 0.54
CA TRP A 254 -16.53 -12.67 1.08
C TRP A 254 -17.41 -13.91 1.15
N VAL A 255 -16.83 -15.08 0.83
CA VAL A 255 -17.52 -16.37 0.87
C VAL A 255 -16.85 -17.23 1.92
N ASN A 256 -17.63 -17.89 2.75
CA ASN A 256 -17.11 -18.74 3.81
C ASN A 256 -16.41 -19.98 3.23
N PRO A 257 -15.09 -20.13 3.42
CA PRO A 257 -14.33 -21.20 2.82
C PRO A 257 -14.72 -22.58 3.36
N LEU A 258 -15.27 -22.65 4.57
CA LEU A 258 -15.65 -23.91 5.22
C LEU A 258 -16.89 -24.57 4.57
N LEU A 259 -17.68 -23.84 3.78
CA LEU A 259 -18.88 -24.35 3.12
C LEU A 259 -18.65 -24.77 1.66
N GLY A 260 -17.53 -24.36 1.05
CA GLY A 260 -17.22 -24.64 -0.36
C GLY A 260 -16.75 -26.08 -0.66
N GLY A 261 -16.33 -26.84 0.35
CA GLY A 261 -15.67 -28.14 0.18
C GLY A 261 -16.57 -29.34 -0.10
N GLY A 262 -17.89 -29.17 -0.22
CA GLY A 262 -18.87 -30.26 -0.29
C GLY A 262 -19.51 -30.52 -1.66
N LYS A 263 -19.06 -29.85 -2.72
CA LYS A 263 -19.60 -30.02 -4.08
C LYS A 263 -18.51 -30.52 -5.00
N SER A 264 -18.33 -31.83 -5.07
CA SER A 264 -17.51 -32.56 -6.04
C SER A 264 -18.22 -33.83 -6.42
#